data_AF-A0A7V3FSW7-F1
#
_entry.id   AF-A0A7V3FSW7-F1
#
_cell.length_a   1.000
_cell.length_b   1.000
_cell.length_c   1.000
_cell.angle_alpha   90.00
_cell.angle_beta   90.00
_cell.angle_gamma   90.00
#
_symmetry.space_group_name_H-M   'P 1'
#
loop_
_entity.id
_entity.type
_entity.pdbx_description
1 polymer ?
#
loop_
_entity_poly.entity_id
_entity_poly.type
_entity_poly.pdbx_seq_one_letter_code
_entity_poly.pdbx_strand_id
1 'polypeptide(L)'
;MQAASARRAFRSKPPRRQPQPPTTNATRTTSDTDRGQTTATHSHRGRRDVNRQARARIPRQTDPRKAGTPVNPRAVKAIRWTLVAVWAAVIFGMSSIPGSNVPGRFGPLAHFIEYTVLGGLVFYALSPDVRPSRAAWVALALSSAYAISDEFHQSFVPMRTPDPVDWLVDTAGATLAVSIGWLLASRRRPQ
;
A
#
# COMPACT_ATOMS: atom_id res chain seq x y z
N MET A 1 41.17 -40.87 -24.67
CA MET A 1 40.97 -39.68 -25.52
C MET A 1 40.76 -38.46 -24.63
N GLN A 2 41.26 -37.31 -25.10
CA GLN A 2 41.71 -36.13 -24.35
C GLN A 2 40.63 -35.23 -23.75
N ALA A 3 41.11 -34.38 -22.84
CA ALA A 3 40.44 -33.30 -22.10
C ALA A 3 40.00 -32.08 -22.95
N ALA A 4 39.05 -31.29 -22.43
CA ALA A 4 38.94 -29.83 -22.61
C ALA A 4 38.00 -29.29 -21.50
N SER A 5 38.48 -28.59 -20.47
CA SER A 5 39.06 -27.23 -20.40
C SER A 5 38.02 -26.11 -20.26
N ALA A 6 38.24 -25.31 -19.23
CA ALA A 6 37.41 -24.26 -18.66
C ALA A 6 37.33 -22.98 -19.52
N ARG A 7 36.39 -22.08 -19.18
CA ARG A 7 36.67 -20.65 -18.91
C ARG A 7 35.46 -19.92 -18.32
N ARG A 8 35.66 -19.41 -17.11
CA ARG A 8 34.76 -18.54 -16.35
C ARG A 8 35.08 -17.09 -16.74
N ALA A 9 34.13 -16.37 -17.33
CA ALA A 9 34.33 -14.98 -17.76
C ALA A 9 34.29 -14.03 -16.56
N PHE A 10 35.40 -13.32 -16.36
CA PHE A 10 35.59 -12.27 -15.36
C PHE A 10 34.91 -10.98 -15.87
N ARG A 11 33.86 -10.51 -15.19
CA ARG A 11 33.17 -9.26 -15.53
C ARG A 11 33.79 -8.12 -14.72
N SER A 12 34.52 -7.24 -15.38
CA SER A 12 35.14 -6.04 -14.79
C SER A 12 34.08 -5.00 -14.39
N LYS A 13 34.30 -4.37 -13.23
CA LYS A 13 33.45 -3.35 -12.59
C LYS A 13 33.81 -1.96 -13.16
N PRO A 14 32.85 -1.07 -13.48
CA PRO A 14 33.18 0.28 -13.95
C PRO A 14 33.60 1.21 -12.79
N PRO A 15 34.41 2.26 -13.05
CA PRO A 15 35.00 3.11 -12.01
C PRO A 15 34.00 4.10 -11.39
N ARG A 16 34.22 4.40 -10.10
CA ARG A 16 33.47 5.38 -9.27
C ARG A 16 33.68 6.81 -9.77
N ARG A 17 32.59 7.57 -9.94
CA ARG A 17 32.61 9.04 -10.03
C ARG A 17 32.97 9.66 -8.68
N GLN A 18 33.93 10.58 -8.65
CA GLN A 18 34.19 11.43 -7.49
C GLN A 18 33.31 12.70 -7.54
N PRO A 19 32.80 13.23 -6.41
CA PRO A 19 32.11 14.51 -6.35
C PRO A 19 33.09 15.68 -6.27
N GLN A 20 32.86 16.76 -7.04
CA GLN A 20 33.57 18.03 -6.88
C GLN A 20 32.93 18.88 -5.76
N PRO A 21 33.73 19.65 -4.99
CA PRO A 21 33.22 20.55 -3.96
C PRO A 21 32.75 21.91 -4.53
N PRO A 22 31.89 22.64 -3.80
CA PRO A 22 31.29 23.91 -4.25
C PRO A 22 32.28 25.07 -4.16
N THR A 23 32.40 25.86 -5.23
CA THR A 23 33.13 27.14 -5.20
C THR A 23 32.29 28.23 -4.54
N THR A 24 32.85 28.76 -3.46
CA THR A 24 32.38 29.88 -2.63
C THR A 24 32.36 31.22 -3.36
N ASN A 25 31.37 32.03 -2.97
CA ASN A 25 31.22 33.46 -3.28
C ASN A 25 32.46 34.29 -2.91
N ALA A 26 32.77 35.28 -3.74
CA ALA A 26 33.64 36.41 -3.40
C ALA A 26 32.84 37.72 -3.43
N THR A 27 33.10 38.52 -2.41
CA THR A 27 32.45 39.76 -1.98
C THR A 27 33.18 40.99 -2.52
N ARG A 28 32.47 42.14 -2.49
CA ARG A 28 32.95 43.55 -2.59
C ARG A 28 33.29 44.02 -4.01
N THR A 29 32.92 45.23 -4.42
CA THR A 29 33.36 46.49 -3.77
C THR A 29 32.40 47.65 -4.05
N THR A 30 32.38 48.56 -3.08
CA THR A 30 31.65 49.82 -2.94
C THR A 30 32.20 50.95 -3.80
N SER A 31 31.30 51.80 -4.30
CA SER A 31 31.53 53.20 -4.70
C SER A 31 30.14 53.83 -4.80
N ASP A 32 29.84 55.08 -4.50
CA ASP A 32 30.46 56.24 -3.87
C ASP A 32 29.32 57.29 -3.85
N THR A 33 29.40 58.31 -2.98
CA THR A 33 28.79 59.67 -3.04
C THR A 33 27.43 59.87 -3.78
N ASP A 34 26.44 60.57 -3.25
CA ASP A 34 26.52 62.01 -2.97
C ASP A 34 25.22 62.54 -2.31
N ARG A 35 25.42 63.72 -1.74
CA ARG A 35 24.62 64.71 -1.03
C ARG A 35 23.25 65.07 -1.66
N GLY A 36 22.26 65.36 -0.80
CA GLY A 36 21.01 66.01 -1.21
C GLY A 36 19.91 65.99 -0.16
N GLN A 37 19.99 66.88 0.84
CA GLN A 37 18.85 67.22 1.69
C GLN A 37 17.98 68.25 0.96
N THR A 38 16.73 67.90 0.66
CA THR A 38 15.67 68.84 0.29
C THR A 38 14.36 68.47 0.97
N THR A 39 13.99 69.31 1.92
CA THR A 39 12.65 69.88 2.19
C THR A 39 11.40 69.02 1.93
N ALA A 40 10.69 68.80 3.04
CA ALA A 40 9.32 68.38 3.23
C ALA A 40 8.33 68.70 2.09
N THR A 41 7.59 67.67 1.68
CA THR A 41 6.33 67.79 0.95
C THR A 41 5.22 67.01 1.67
N HIS A 42 4.26 67.79 2.14
CA HIS A 42 2.82 67.54 2.20
C HIS A 42 2.27 66.10 2.14
N SER A 43 1.65 65.72 3.26
CA SER A 43 0.36 65.03 3.38
C SER A 43 -0.25 64.38 2.13
N HIS A 44 -0.11 63.06 2.01
CA HIS A 44 -1.11 62.24 1.32
C HIS A 44 -1.17 60.80 1.87
N ARG A 45 -1.15 60.65 3.20
CA ARG A 45 -1.27 59.35 3.89
C ARG A 45 -2.70 59.17 4.39
N GLY A 46 -3.59 58.68 3.53
CA GLY A 46 -4.98 58.44 3.98
C GLY A 46 -5.94 57.71 3.04
N ARG A 47 -5.56 57.38 1.80
CA ARG A 47 -6.51 56.77 0.83
C ARG A 47 -6.20 55.34 0.38
N ARG A 48 -5.06 54.75 0.73
CA ARG A 48 -4.72 53.38 0.29
C ARG A 48 -5.14 52.28 1.26
N ASP A 49 -5.43 52.60 2.52
CA ASP A 49 -5.75 51.59 3.53
C ASP A 49 -7.22 51.17 3.54
N VAL A 50 -8.13 52.01 3.03
CA VAL A 50 -9.58 51.74 3.02
C VAL A 50 -9.93 50.58 2.08
N ASN A 51 -9.19 50.40 0.98
CA ASN A 51 -9.50 49.36 -0.01
C ASN A 51 -8.86 47.99 0.29
N ARG A 52 -7.95 47.91 1.29
CA ARG A 52 -7.34 46.65 1.72
C ARG A 52 -8.23 45.89 2.71
N GLN A 53 -9.03 46.62 3.49
CA GLN A 53 -9.93 46.04 4.49
C GLN A 53 -11.26 45.56 3.90
N ALA A 54 -11.69 46.10 2.76
CA ALA A 54 -12.93 45.71 2.09
C ALA A 54 -12.90 44.32 1.41
N ARG A 55 -11.70 43.72 1.20
CA ARG A 55 -11.55 42.38 0.59
C ARG A 55 -11.46 41.24 1.61
N ALA A 56 -11.52 41.54 2.91
CA ALA A 56 -11.15 40.58 3.95
C ALA A 56 -12.30 39.74 4.54
N ARG A 57 -13.51 39.74 3.96
CA ARG A 57 -14.64 38.96 4.50
C ARG A 57 -15.59 38.44 3.42
N ILE A 58 -15.09 37.67 2.46
CA ILE A 58 -15.95 36.67 1.83
C ILE A 58 -15.84 35.42 2.72
N PRO A 59 -16.89 35.05 3.49
CA PRO A 59 -16.89 33.79 4.21
C PRO A 59 -16.66 32.69 3.17
N ARG A 60 -15.62 31.89 3.37
CA ARG A 60 -15.36 30.71 2.53
C ARG A 60 -16.62 29.85 2.63
N GLN A 61 -17.45 29.88 1.59
CA GLN A 61 -18.68 29.11 1.53
C GLN A 61 -18.28 27.64 1.65
N THR A 62 -18.44 27.06 2.83
CA THR A 62 -18.22 25.64 3.05
C THR A 62 -19.26 24.92 2.22
N ASP A 63 -18.83 24.32 1.12
CA ASP A 63 -19.69 23.56 0.22
C ASP A 63 -20.55 22.57 1.03
N PRO A 64 -21.88 22.76 1.12
CA PRO A 64 -22.75 21.92 1.93
C PRO A 64 -22.77 20.46 1.43
N ARG A 65 -22.26 20.18 0.22
CA ARG A 65 -22.12 18.83 -0.33
C ARG A 65 -20.97 18.03 0.31
N LYS A 66 -20.05 18.67 1.04
CA LYS A 66 -18.94 18.01 1.75
C LYS A 66 -19.24 17.70 3.21
N ALA A 67 -20.41 18.07 3.72
CA ALA A 67 -20.90 17.64 5.02
C ALA A 67 -21.42 16.18 4.95
N GLY A 68 -20.59 15.26 4.45
CA GLY A 68 -20.85 13.83 4.60
C GLY A 68 -20.72 13.47 6.08
N THR A 69 -21.61 12.60 6.58
CA THR A 69 -21.54 12.08 7.95
C THR A 69 -20.12 11.57 8.22
N PRO A 70 -19.45 12.02 9.30
CA PRO A 70 -18.10 11.54 9.58
C PRO A 70 -18.14 10.03 9.81
N VAL A 71 -17.63 9.26 8.83
CA VAL A 71 -17.51 7.80 8.96
C VAL A 71 -16.48 7.49 10.03
N ASN A 72 -16.90 6.75 11.06
CA ASN A 72 -16.00 6.34 12.14
C ASN A 72 -14.93 5.37 11.58
N PRO A 73 -13.64 5.72 11.59
CA PRO A 73 -12.58 4.88 11.04
C PRO A 73 -12.47 3.53 11.74
N ARG A 74 -12.82 3.45 13.04
CA ARG A 74 -12.89 2.18 13.77
C ARG A 74 -14.02 1.29 13.26
N ALA A 75 -15.17 1.87 12.94
CA ALA A 75 -16.30 1.11 12.39
C ALA A 75 -15.97 0.57 10.99
N VAL A 76 -15.35 1.38 10.13
CA VAL A 76 -14.90 0.93 8.81
C VAL A 76 -13.88 -0.22 8.94
N LYS A 77 -12.90 -0.08 9.83
CA LYS A 77 -11.93 -1.16 10.11
C LYS A 77 -12.62 -2.43 10.61
N ALA A 78 -13.56 -2.30 11.55
CA ALA A 78 -14.33 -3.43 12.06
C ALA A 78 -15.07 -4.15 10.93
N ILE A 79 -15.77 -3.42 10.06
CA ILE A 79 -16.48 -3.99 8.90
C ILE A 79 -15.52 -4.80 8.01
N ARG A 80 -14.32 -4.28 7.71
CA ARG A 80 -13.35 -5.01 6.87
C ARG A 80 -12.92 -6.34 7.50
N TRP A 81 -12.65 -6.33 8.80
CA TRP A 81 -12.28 -7.54 9.53
C TRP A 81 -13.47 -8.49 9.71
N THR A 82 -14.69 -7.98 9.82
CA THR A 82 -15.91 -8.80 9.79
C THR A 82 -16.04 -9.53 8.46
N LEU A 83 -15.75 -8.89 7.32
CA LEU A 83 -15.76 -9.57 6.01
C LEU A 83 -14.73 -10.71 5.95
N VAL A 84 -13.53 -10.49 6.48
CA VAL A 84 -12.50 -11.55 6.61
C VAL A 84 -13.02 -12.71 7.45
N ALA A 85 -13.58 -12.41 8.64
CA ALA A 85 -14.05 -13.43 9.57
C ALA A 85 -15.24 -14.23 9.01
N VAL A 86 -16.19 -13.56 8.34
CA VAL A 86 -17.32 -14.22 7.68
C VAL A 86 -16.83 -15.14 6.58
N TRP A 87 -15.88 -14.70 5.76
CA TRP A 87 -15.35 -15.54 4.69
C TRP A 87 -14.55 -16.73 5.22
N ALA A 88 -13.74 -16.54 6.26
CA ALA A 88 -13.06 -17.63 6.95
C ALA A 88 -14.06 -18.66 7.50
N ALA A 89 -15.16 -18.22 8.12
CA ALA A 89 -16.22 -19.11 8.60
C ALA A 89 -16.89 -19.89 7.47
N VAL A 90 -17.06 -19.29 6.29
CA VAL A 90 -17.58 -19.98 5.10
C VAL A 90 -16.62 -21.09 4.66
N ILE A 91 -15.32 -20.81 4.55
CA ILE A 91 -14.30 -21.83 4.22
C ILE A 91 -14.36 -22.98 5.25
N PHE A 92 -14.31 -22.65 6.54
CA PHE A 92 -14.34 -23.65 7.62
C PHE A 92 -15.59 -24.55 7.54
N GLY A 93 -16.75 -23.96 7.25
CA GLY A 93 -18.00 -24.70 7.07
C GLY A 93 -17.99 -25.64 5.87
N MET A 94 -17.41 -25.20 4.74
CA MET A 94 -17.25 -26.06 3.56
C MET A 94 -16.22 -27.18 3.78
N SER A 95 -15.14 -26.88 4.49
CA SER A 95 -14.11 -27.86 4.86
C SER A 95 -14.61 -28.90 5.87
N SER A 96 -15.68 -28.60 6.60
CA SER A 96 -16.37 -29.54 7.50
C SER A 96 -17.19 -30.61 6.77
N ILE A 97 -17.34 -30.51 5.44
CA ILE A 97 -18.11 -31.47 4.64
C ILE A 97 -17.28 -32.76 4.43
N PRO A 98 -17.82 -33.95 4.77
CA PRO A 98 -17.16 -35.23 4.53
C PRO A 98 -16.76 -35.43 3.08
N GLY A 99 -15.57 -36.00 2.83
CA GLY A 99 -15.03 -36.14 1.48
C GLY A 99 -15.91 -36.96 0.53
N SER A 100 -16.78 -37.84 1.05
CA SER A 100 -17.77 -38.59 0.27
C SER A 100 -18.76 -37.69 -0.49
N ASN A 101 -18.96 -36.46 -0.02
CA ASN A 101 -19.93 -35.50 -0.55
C ASN A 101 -19.28 -34.43 -1.42
N VAL A 102 -17.96 -34.50 -1.63
CA VAL A 102 -17.19 -33.47 -2.33
C VAL A 102 -16.88 -33.97 -3.74
N PRO A 103 -17.35 -33.28 -4.80
CA PRO A 103 -17.04 -33.70 -6.16
C PRO A 103 -15.54 -33.52 -6.43
N GLY A 104 -14.80 -34.63 -6.56
CA GLY A 104 -13.32 -34.61 -6.65
C GLY A 104 -12.71 -33.78 -7.79
N ARG A 105 -13.49 -33.40 -8.82
CA ARG A 105 -12.99 -32.59 -9.94
C ARG A 105 -12.88 -31.08 -9.64
N PHE A 106 -13.53 -30.59 -8.59
CA PHE A 106 -13.59 -29.16 -8.29
C PHE A 106 -12.80 -28.76 -7.05
N GLY A 107 -12.18 -29.71 -6.33
CA GLY A 107 -11.40 -29.45 -5.11
C GLY A 107 -10.33 -28.37 -5.31
N PRO A 108 -9.36 -28.55 -6.23
CA PRO A 108 -8.29 -27.57 -6.41
C PRO A 108 -8.77 -26.19 -6.86
N LEU A 109 -9.80 -26.13 -7.71
CA LEU A 109 -10.34 -24.83 -8.16
C LEU A 109 -11.10 -24.11 -7.04
N ALA A 110 -11.85 -24.86 -6.22
CA ALA A 110 -12.56 -24.30 -5.07
C ALA A 110 -11.56 -23.73 -4.06
N HIS A 111 -10.57 -24.52 -3.66
CA HIS A 111 -9.43 -24.11 -2.82
C HIS A 111 -8.76 -22.84 -3.34
N PHE A 112 -8.40 -22.84 -4.64
CA PHE A 112 -7.81 -21.67 -5.28
C PHE A 112 -8.69 -20.41 -5.16
N ILE A 113 -10.00 -20.51 -5.44
CA ILE A 113 -10.94 -19.38 -5.39
C ILE A 113 -11.15 -18.92 -3.95
N GLU A 114 -11.36 -19.84 -3.02
CA GLU A 114 -11.57 -19.57 -1.59
C GLU A 114 -10.44 -18.74 -1.01
N TYR A 115 -9.20 -19.15 -1.27
CA TYR A 115 -8.02 -18.46 -0.76
C TYR A 115 -7.63 -17.25 -1.59
N THR A 116 -8.00 -17.17 -2.87
CA THR A 116 -7.95 -15.91 -3.63
C THR A 116 -8.81 -14.85 -2.96
N VAL A 117 -10.05 -15.18 -2.59
CA VAL A 117 -10.95 -14.24 -1.90
C VAL A 117 -10.42 -13.92 -0.51
N LEU A 118 -10.01 -14.93 0.28
CA LEU A 118 -9.46 -14.72 1.63
C LEU A 118 -8.23 -13.80 1.61
N GLY A 119 -7.25 -14.09 0.76
CA GLY A 119 -6.03 -13.28 0.63
C GLY A 119 -6.33 -11.84 0.21
N GLY A 120 -7.27 -11.66 -0.73
CA GLY A 120 -7.77 -10.35 -1.14
C GLY A 120 -8.43 -9.57 0.01
N LEU A 121 -9.27 -10.22 0.80
CA LEU A 121 -9.96 -9.60 1.95
C LEU A 121 -8.98 -9.23 3.07
N VAL A 122 -8.03 -10.10 3.39
CA VAL A 122 -6.99 -9.82 4.41
C VAL A 122 -6.13 -8.64 3.95
N PHE A 123 -5.68 -8.63 2.69
CA PHE A 123 -4.96 -7.49 2.14
C PHE A 123 -5.79 -6.21 2.16
N TYR A 124 -7.07 -6.29 1.78
CA TYR A 124 -8.00 -5.15 1.83
C TYR A 124 -8.16 -4.60 3.25
N ALA A 125 -8.23 -5.46 4.27
CA ALA A 125 -8.31 -5.06 5.66
C ALA A 125 -7.03 -4.38 6.17
N LEU A 126 -5.86 -4.80 5.68
CA LEU A 126 -4.54 -4.30 6.12
C LEU A 126 -4.04 -3.06 5.37
N SER A 127 -4.27 -2.98 4.06
CA SER A 127 -3.75 -1.94 3.17
C SER A 127 -3.98 -0.46 3.58
N PRO A 128 -5.05 -0.09 4.31
CA PRO A 128 -5.25 1.28 4.78
C PRO A 128 -4.22 1.69 5.85
N ASP A 129 -3.86 0.77 6.74
CA ASP A 129 -3.14 1.05 7.99
C ASP A 129 -1.62 0.84 7.88
N VAL A 130 -1.16 0.06 6.89
CA VAL A 130 0.26 -0.28 6.72
C VAL A 130 0.75 -0.03 5.29
N ARG A 131 2.08 0.00 5.10
CA ARG A 131 2.70 0.10 3.76
C ARG A 131 2.23 -1.08 2.89
N PRO A 132 1.92 -0.88 1.59
CA PRO A 132 1.40 -1.94 0.73
C PRO A 132 2.24 -3.22 0.72
N SER A 133 3.57 -3.10 0.72
CA SER A 133 4.48 -4.27 0.78
C SER A 133 4.35 -5.05 2.08
N ARG A 134 4.21 -4.36 3.22
CA ARG A 134 3.99 -4.99 4.52
C ARG A 134 2.61 -5.64 4.59
N ALA A 135 1.57 -4.97 4.08
CA ALA A 135 0.23 -5.55 3.98
C ALA A 135 0.25 -6.85 3.16
N ALA A 136 0.99 -6.87 2.04
CA ALA A 136 1.10 -8.04 1.19
C ALA A 136 1.75 -9.23 1.93
N TRP A 137 2.90 -9.02 2.56
CA TRP A 137 3.58 -10.09 3.31
C TRP A 137 2.74 -10.62 4.47
N VAL A 138 2.09 -9.74 5.24
CA VAL A 138 1.24 -10.14 6.36
C VAL A 138 -0.01 -10.87 5.86
N ALA A 139 -0.62 -10.41 4.77
CA ALA A 139 -1.79 -11.09 4.18
C ALA A 139 -1.45 -12.50 3.69
N LEU A 140 -0.32 -12.66 2.98
CA LEU A 140 0.17 -13.97 2.56
C LEU A 140 0.43 -14.90 3.74
N ALA A 141 1.10 -14.41 4.78
CA ALA A 141 1.40 -15.20 5.97
C ALA A 141 0.12 -15.65 6.68
N LEU A 142 -0.85 -14.74 6.86
CA LEU A 142 -2.12 -15.06 7.52
C LEU A 142 -2.97 -16.04 6.69
N SER A 143 -3.08 -15.84 5.39
CA SER A 143 -3.84 -16.74 4.51
C SER A 143 -3.21 -18.13 4.41
N SER A 144 -1.88 -18.22 4.29
CA SER A 144 -1.18 -19.51 4.24
C SER A 144 -1.23 -20.23 5.60
N ALA A 145 -1.13 -19.50 6.73
CA ALA A 145 -1.33 -20.08 8.05
C ALA A 145 -2.77 -20.59 8.25
N TYR A 146 -3.76 -19.87 7.72
CA TYR A 146 -5.15 -20.33 7.73
C TYR A 146 -5.34 -21.60 6.89
N ALA A 147 -4.71 -21.69 5.72
CA ALA A 147 -4.70 -22.90 4.89
C ALA A 147 -4.13 -24.11 5.62
N ILE A 148 -2.99 -23.95 6.30
CA ILE A 148 -2.42 -25.02 7.14
C ILE A 148 -3.41 -25.43 8.24
N SER A 149 -4.08 -24.47 8.88
CA SER A 149 -5.07 -24.78 9.91
C SER A 149 -6.30 -25.48 9.36
N ASP A 150 -6.69 -25.21 8.10
CA ASP A 150 -7.81 -25.85 7.45
C ASP A 150 -7.48 -27.30 7.07
N GLU A 151 -6.29 -27.56 6.50
CA GLU A 151 -5.80 -28.91 6.26
C GLU A 151 -5.73 -29.73 7.55
N PHE A 152 -5.27 -29.12 8.64
CA PHE A 152 -5.29 -29.75 9.95
C PHE A 152 -6.73 -30.02 10.45
N HIS A 153 -7.65 -29.08 10.26
CA HIS A 153 -9.07 -29.27 10.58
C HIS A 153 -9.69 -30.42 9.77
N GLN A 154 -9.40 -30.49 8.46
CA GLN A 154 -9.87 -31.56 7.59
C GLN A 154 -9.38 -32.94 8.02
N SER A 155 -8.23 -33.05 8.71
CA SER A 155 -7.77 -34.32 9.29
C SER A 155 -8.72 -34.92 10.33
N PHE A 156 -9.61 -34.10 10.91
CA PHE A 156 -10.65 -34.55 11.84
C PHE A 156 -12.00 -34.82 11.15
N VAL A 157 -12.12 -34.51 9.87
CA VAL A 157 -13.35 -34.68 9.10
C VAL A 157 -13.36 -36.08 8.48
N PRO A 158 -14.42 -36.89 8.68
CA PRO A 158 -14.49 -38.24 8.12
C PRO A 158 -14.30 -38.25 6.60
N MET A 159 -13.49 -39.20 6.12
CA MET A 159 -13.21 -39.39 4.69
C MET A 159 -12.55 -38.17 4.01
N ARG A 160 -11.95 -37.25 4.78
CA ARG A 160 -11.04 -36.21 4.27
C ARG A 160 -9.60 -36.58 4.57
N THR A 161 -8.71 -36.25 3.65
CA THR A 161 -7.27 -36.48 3.78
C THR A 161 -6.55 -35.16 3.53
N PRO A 162 -5.77 -34.65 4.50
CA PRO A 162 -4.97 -33.46 4.28
C PRO A 162 -3.99 -33.67 3.13
N ASP A 163 -3.90 -32.71 2.21
CA ASP A 163 -3.01 -32.74 1.07
C ASP A 163 -2.13 -31.48 1.04
N PRO A 164 -0.80 -31.61 1.14
CA PRO A 164 0.13 -30.49 0.95
C PRO A 164 -0.07 -29.75 -0.38
N VAL A 165 -0.61 -30.41 -1.42
CA VAL A 165 -0.94 -29.77 -2.70
C VAL A 165 -2.09 -28.79 -2.55
N ASP A 166 -3.12 -29.11 -1.75
CA ASP A 166 -4.24 -28.19 -1.50
C ASP A 166 -3.76 -26.92 -0.77
N TRP A 167 -2.88 -27.08 0.23
CA TRP A 167 -2.21 -25.93 0.87
C TRP A 167 -1.40 -25.06 -0.11
N LEU A 168 -0.71 -25.68 -1.07
CA LEU A 168 0.04 -24.94 -2.10
C LEU A 168 -0.91 -24.19 -3.05
N VAL A 169 -2.01 -24.81 -3.44
CA VAL A 169 -3.05 -24.21 -4.28
C VAL A 169 -3.71 -23.03 -3.57
N ASP A 170 -4.03 -23.17 -2.29
CA ASP A 170 -4.55 -22.12 -1.44
C ASP A 170 -3.60 -20.93 -1.37
N THR A 171 -2.33 -21.21 -1.09
CA THR A 171 -1.29 -20.19 -1.00
C THR A 171 -1.08 -19.50 -2.36
N ALA A 172 -1.20 -20.22 -3.47
CA ALA A 172 -1.13 -19.65 -4.82
C ALA A 172 -2.32 -18.71 -5.11
N GLY A 173 -3.54 -19.10 -4.74
CA GLY A 173 -4.73 -18.26 -4.86
C GLY A 173 -4.60 -16.97 -4.06
N ALA A 174 -4.21 -17.08 -2.78
CA ALA A 174 -3.94 -15.91 -1.94
C ALA A 174 -2.87 -14.99 -2.56
N THR A 175 -1.80 -15.58 -3.10
CA THR A 175 -0.72 -14.83 -3.77
C THR A 175 -1.23 -14.04 -4.97
N LEU A 176 -2.13 -14.60 -5.79
CA LEU A 176 -2.70 -13.90 -6.92
C LEU A 176 -3.45 -12.63 -6.47
N ALA A 177 -4.40 -12.76 -5.55
CA ALA A 177 -5.20 -11.62 -5.08
C ALA A 177 -4.36 -10.56 -4.36
N VAL A 178 -3.42 -10.98 -3.51
CA VAL A 178 -2.51 -10.09 -2.80
C VAL A 178 -1.62 -9.33 -3.78
N SER A 179 -1.09 -9.99 -4.80
CA SER A 179 -0.23 -9.35 -5.81
C SER A 179 -0.99 -8.29 -6.60
N ILE A 180 -2.22 -8.59 -7.01
CA ILE A 180 -3.11 -7.62 -7.68
C ILE A 180 -3.38 -6.43 -6.75
N GLY A 181 -3.77 -6.69 -5.50
CA GLY A 181 -4.03 -5.65 -4.50
C GLY A 181 -2.81 -4.77 -4.24
N TRP A 182 -1.62 -5.37 -4.12
CA TRP A 182 -0.36 -4.68 -3.92
C TRP A 182 -0.01 -3.77 -5.10
N LEU A 183 -0.14 -4.26 -6.35
CA LEU A 183 0.10 -3.46 -7.55
C LEU A 183 -0.84 -2.26 -7.61
N LEU A 184 -2.13 -2.46 -7.33
CA LEU A 184 -3.14 -1.39 -7.33
C LEU A 184 -2.87 -0.36 -6.23
N ALA A 185 -2.50 -0.81 -5.03
CA ALA A 185 -2.19 0.08 -3.91
C ALA A 185 -0.88 0.87 -4.12
N SER A 186 0.12 0.24 -4.73
CA SER A 186 1.43 0.87 -5.00
C SER A 186 1.34 1.98 -6.05
N ARG A 187 0.42 1.85 -7.02
CA ARG A 187 0.15 2.92 -8.01
C ARG A 187 -0.49 4.17 -7.38
N ARG A 188 -1.18 4.04 -6.25
CA ARG A 188 -1.89 5.14 -5.58
C ARG A 188 -1.03 5.89 -4.56
N ARG A 189 0.08 5.30 -4.14
CA ARG A 189 0.99 5.84 -3.11
C ARG A 189 2.42 5.84 -3.68
N PRO A 190 2.80 6.86 -4.49
CA PRO A 190 4.19 7.03 -4.86
C PRO A 190 5.04 7.09 -3.58
N GLN A 191 6.11 6.30 -3.54
CA GLN A 191 6.99 6.11 -2.38
C GLN A 191 7.76 7.39 -2.06
#